data_AF-A0A922CUD4-F1
#
_entry.id   AF-A0A922CUD4-F1
#
_cell.length_a   1.000
_cell.length_b   1.000
_cell.length_c   1.000
_cell.angle_alpha   90.00
_cell.angle_beta   90.00
_cell.angle_gamma   90.00
#
_symmetry.space_group_name_H-M   'P 1'
#
loop_
_entity.id
_entity.type
_entity.pdbx_description
1 polymer ?
#
loop_
_entity_poly.entity_id
_entity_poly.type
_entity_poly.pdbx_seq_one_letter_code
_entity_poly.pdbx_strand_id
1 'polypeptide(L)'
;MGILLICLPKLFRFKPGGCIVNGGRTPSYAAILDSKGECLLGLGDMELHNHITIDLVNKHIEVLKDAPLVVIDGNPPQETINHVLKLCHELQKPVFFEPTDRRKAIKAINEESTVTFTSPNLKELREWLTILNLIRK
;
A
#
# COMPACT_ATOMS: atom_id res chain seq x y z
N MET A 1 0.35 -11.03 6.32
CA MET A 1 -0.39 -10.51 5.15
C MET A 1 0.57 -9.57 4.44
N GLY A 2 1.03 -9.97 3.25
CA GLY A 2 2.23 -9.40 2.63
C GLY A 2 1.99 -8.04 1.99
N ILE A 3 3.04 -7.22 2.01
CA ILE A 3 3.20 -5.98 1.26
C ILE A 3 2.86 -6.24 -0.20
N LEU A 4 1.76 -5.68 -0.68
CA LEU A 4 1.39 -5.83 -2.08
C LEU A 4 2.03 -4.72 -2.90
N LEU A 5 3.35 -4.78 -3.11
CA LEU A 5 3.99 -4.07 -4.21
C LEU A 5 4.02 -4.99 -5.43
N ILE A 6 2.89 -5.13 -6.13
CA ILE A 6 2.86 -5.89 -7.38
C ILE A 6 3.06 -4.92 -8.53
N CYS A 7 4.23 -5.03 -9.15
CA CYS A 7 4.46 -4.56 -10.52
C CYS A 7 4.02 -5.70 -11.45
N LEU A 8 2.83 -5.58 -12.05
CA LEU A 8 2.16 -6.66 -12.80
C LEU A 8 2.76 -6.80 -14.20
N PRO A 9 3.70 -7.71 -14.53
CA PRO A 9 4.29 -7.66 -15.86
C PRO A 9 3.27 -8.12 -16.91
N LYS A 10 2.48 -9.17 -16.59
CA LYS A 10 1.33 -9.71 -17.34
C LYS A 10 0.50 -10.61 -16.39
N LEU A 11 -0.53 -10.02 -15.78
CA LEU A 11 -1.56 -10.56 -14.86
C LEU A 11 -1.19 -11.50 -13.68
N PHE A 12 -0.38 -12.56 -13.76
CA PHE A 12 -0.05 -13.40 -12.58
C PHE A 12 1.27 -14.18 -12.73
N ARG A 13 2.42 -13.49 -12.69
CA ARG A 13 3.72 -14.14 -12.43
C ARG A 13 4.44 -13.39 -11.31
N PHE A 14 4.42 -13.96 -10.10
CA PHE A 14 5.35 -13.59 -9.03
C PHE A 14 6.77 -13.94 -9.48
N LYS A 15 7.63 -12.94 -9.70
CA LYS A 15 9.07 -13.23 -9.80
C LYS A 15 9.59 -13.56 -8.39
N PRO A 16 10.24 -14.72 -8.17
CA PRO A 16 10.89 -14.99 -6.90
C PRO A 16 12.04 -14.00 -6.72
N GLY A 17 11.92 -13.15 -5.69
CA GLY A 17 12.86 -12.05 -5.42
C GLY A 17 12.37 -11.14 -4.30
N GLY A 18 11.65 -11.70 -3.31
CA GLY A 18 11.07 -10.93 -2.21
C GLY A 18 12.12 -10.23 -1.34
N CYS A 19 11.69 -9.21 -0.60
CA CYS A 19 12.55 -8.55 0.38
C CYS A 19 12.71 -9.47 1.62
N ILE A 20 13.95 -9.86 1.90
CA ILE A 20 14.32 -10.59 3.11
C ILE A 20 15.09 -9.62 4.02
N VAL A 21 14.57 -9.43 5.23
CA VAL A 21 15.25 -8.67 6.29
C VAL A 21 15.88 -9.68 7.24
N ASN A 22 17.21 -9.72 7.32
CA ASN A 22 17.92 -10.65 8.19
C ASN A 22 17.57 -10.38 9.66
N GLY A 23 17.14 -11.40 10.39
CA GLY A 23 16.64 -11.26 11.77
C GLY A 23 15.25 -10.63 11.89
N GLY A 24 14.63 -10.25 10.77
CA GLY A 24 13.28 -9.70 10.73
C GLY A 24 12.21 -10.79 10.92
N ARG A 25 11.13 -10.42 11.62
CA ARG A 25 9.95 -11.28 11.77
C ARG A 25 8.93 -10.94 10.71
N THR A 26 8.43 -11.95 9.98
CA THR A 26 7.36 -11.76 8.99
C THR A 26 6.12 -11.14 9.66
N PRO A 27 5.52 -10.09 9.07
CA PRO A 27 4.33 -9.46 9.65
C PRO A 27 3.19 -10.45 9.87
N SER A 28 2.68 -10.44 11.10
CA SER A 28 1.70 -11.39 11.61
C SER A 28 0.44 -10.65 12.05
N TYR A 29 -0.74 -11.25 11.83
CA TYR A 29 -2.01 -10.67 12.24
C TYR A 29 -2.90 -11.75 12.86
N ALA A 30 -3.46 -11.45 14.02
CA ALA A 30 -4.45 -12.27 14.70
C ALA A 30 -5.76 -11.49 14.80
N ALA A 31 -6.86 -12.12 14.38
CA ALA A 31 -8.21 -11.58 14.52
C ALA A 31 -9.00 -12.46 15.48
N ILE A 32 -9.73 -11.82 16.40
CA ILE A 32 -10.73 -12.46 17.23
C ILE A 32 -12.08 -12.12 16.62
N LEU A 33 -12.82 -13.15 16.23
CA LEU A 33 -14.13 -13.04 15.62
C LEU A 33 -15.21 -13.43 16.64
N ASP A 34 -16.38 -12.80 16.54
CA ASP A 34 -17.56 -13.25 17.26
C ASP A 34 -18.24 -14.46 16.58
N SER A 35 -19.34 -14.96 17.15
CA SER A 35 -20.09 -16.09 16.59
C SER A 35 -20.79 -15.79 15.26
N LYS A 36 -20.91 -14.52 14.86
CA LYS A 36 -21.47 -14.08 13.58
C LYS A 36 -20.39 -13.86 12.52
N GLY A 37 -19.11 -13.95 12.89
CA GLY A 37 -17.96 -13.71 12.01
C GLY A 37 -17.51 -12.25 11.97
N GLU A 38 -18.05 -11.37 12.85
CA GLU A 38 -17.59 -9.98 12.96
C GLU A 38 -16.26 -9.91 13.72
N CYS A 39 -15.32 -9.11 13.24
CA CYS A 39 -14.05 -8.91 13.91
C CYS A 39 -14.21 -8.01 15.15
N LEU A 40 -14.00 -8.60 16.32
CA LEU A 40 -14.04 -7.92 17.62
C LEU A 40 -12.72 -7.22 17.92
N LEU A 41 -11.60 -7.89 17.63
CA LEU A 41 -10.26 -7.40 17.91
C LEU A 41 -9.28 -7.88 16.84
N GLY A 42 -8.44 -6.97 16.36
CA GLY A 42 -7.30 -7.28 15.51
C GLY A 42 -5.99 -6.89 16.17
N LEU A 43 -5.05 -7.82 16.25
CA LEU A 43 -3.69 -7.60 16.76
C LEU A 43 -2.69 -7.87 15.63
N GLY A 44 -1.86 -6.89 15.30
CA GLY A 44 -0.88 -6.99 14.23
C GLY A 44 0.54 -6.69 14.71
N ASP A 45 1.45 -7.63 14.49
CA ASP A 45 2.89 -7.37 14.47
C ASP A 45 3.26 -6.95 13.05
N MET A 46 3.35 -5.65 12.82
CA MET A 46 3.48 -5.04 11.50
C MET A 46 4.77 -4.25 11.33
N GLU A 47 5.70 -4.30 12.30
CA GLU A 47 6.89 -3.46 12.36
C GLU A 47 7.80 -3.64 11.14
N LEU A 48 7.86 -4.85 10.57
CA LEU A 48 8.70 -5.12 9.39
C LEU A 48 8.33 -4.26 8.18
N HIS A 49 7.10 -3.74 8.09
CA HIS A 49 6.70 -2.83 7.01
C HIS A 49 7.54 -1.55 6.98
N ASN A 50 8.14 -1.14 8.10
CA ASN A 50 9.05 0.01 8.14
C ASN A 50 10.34 -0.21 7.33
N HIS A 51 10.66 -1.45 6.95
CA HIS A 51 11.82 -1.79 6.13
C HIS A 51 11.55 -1.70 4.63
N ILE A 52 10.33 -1.32 4.23
CA ILE A 52 10.01 -1.00 2.84
C ILE A 52 10.49 0.42 2.60
N THR A 53 11.80 0.57 2.42
CA THR A 53 12.45 1.87 2.31
C THR A 53 12.48 2.36 0.87
N ILE A 54 12.76 3.65 0.70
CA ILE A 54 13.05 4.27 -0.61
C ILE A 54 14.21 3.53 -1.31
N ASP A 55 15.26 3.17 -0.57
CA ASP A 55 16.41 2.44 -1.12
C ASP A 55 16.02 1.06 -1.65
N LEU A 56 15.11 0.37 -0.95
CA LEU A 56 14.58 -0.90 -1.42
C LEU A 56 13.79 -0.73 -2.72
N VAL A 57 12.95 0.31 -2.83
CA VAL A 57 12.23 0.63 -4.06
C VAL A 57 13.21 0.92 -5.21
N ASN A 58 14.21 1.79 -4.96
CA ASN A 58 15.21 2.17 -5.95
C ASN A 58 16.07 0.99 -6.43
N LYS A 59 16.39 0.05 -5.53
CA LYS A 59 17.09 -1.19 -5.89
C LYS A 59 16.32 -2.02 -6.93
N HIS A 60 14.99 -1.90 -6.94
CA HIS A 60 14.10 -2.63 -7.84
C HIS A 60 13.44 -1.74 -8.89
N ILE A 61 14.02 -0.56 -9.17
CA ILE A 61 13.45 0.46 -10.05
C ILE A 61 13.08 -0.04 -11.45
N GLU A 62 13.90 -0.92 -12.03
CA GLU A 62 13.65 -1.48 -13.37
C GLU A 62 12.34 -2.28 -13.42
N VAL A 63 11.96 -2.91 -12.31
CA VAL A 63 10.67 -3.62 -12.19
C VAL A 63 9.50 -2.64 -12.27
N LEU A 64 9.62 -1.44 -11.67
CA LEU A 64 8.60 -0.40 -11.74
C LEU A 64 8.52 0.22 -13.14
N LYS A 65 9.66 0.44 -13.79
CA LYS A 65 9.72 0.96 -15.17
C LYS A 65 9.04 0.03 -16.17
N ASP A 66 9.26 -1.28 -16.04
CA ASP A 66 8.66 -2.28 -16.93
C ASP A 66 7.18 -2.55 -16.62
N ALA A 67 6.69 -2.14 -15.45
CA ALA A 67 5.32 -2.42 -15.04
C ALA A 67 4.29 -1.62 -15.88
N PRO A 68 3.22 -2.24 -16.38
CA PRO A 68 2.05 -1.55 -16.93
C PRO A 68 1.15 -0.94 -15.85
N LEU A 69 1.21 -1.44 -14.62
CA LEU A 69 0.47 -0.95 -13.45
C LEU A 69 1.30 -1.18 -12.20
N VAL A 70 1.39 -0.17 -11.34
CA VAL A 70 2.00 -0.27 -10.01
C VAL A 70 0.89 -0.36 -8.97
N VAL A 71 0.84 -1.46 -8.23
CA VAL A 71 -0.06 -1.63 -7.08
C VAL A 71 0.74 -1.37 -5.80
N ILE A 72 0.22 -0.53 -4.92
CA ILE A 72 0.82 -0.24 -3.62
C ILE A 72 -0.28 -0.15 -2.56
N ASP A 73 -0.05 -0.77 -1.40
CA ASP A 73 -0.97 -0.69 -0.27
C ASP A 73 -0.57 0.40 0.75
N GLY A 74 -1.38 0.61 1.78
CA GLY A 74 -1.14 1.62 2.81
C GLY A 74 -0.04 1.30 3.83
N ASN A 75 0.57 0.11 3.80
CA ASN A 75 1.48 -0.36 4.86
C ASN A 75 2.89 0.27 4.87
N PRO A 76 3.57 0.55 3.73
CA PRO A 76 4.90 1.15 3.72
C PRO A 76 4.95 2.53 4.39
N PRO A 77 6.10 3.01 4.87
CA PRO A 77 6.25 4.36 5.40
C PRO A 77 5.74 5.45 4.45
N GLN A 78 5.24 6.56 5.00
CA GLN A 78 4.68 7.67 4.22
C GLN A 78 5.68 8.20 3.17
N GLU A 79 6.95 8.36 3.56
CA GLU A 79 8.02 8.81 2.67
C GLU A 79 8.21 7.87 1.47
N THR A 80 8.05 6.56 1.67
CA THR A 80 8.22 5.57 0.61
C THR A 80 7.01 5.57 -0.33
N ILE A 81 5.80 5.73 0.20
CA ILE A 81 4.59 5.91 -0.64
C ILE A 81 4.75 7.17 -1.50
N ASN A 82 5.14 8.30 -0.91
CA ASN A 82 5.35 9.54 -1.66
C ASN A 82 6.40 9.38 -2.76
N HIS A 83 7.50 8.70 -2.47
CA HIS A 83 8.55 8.40 -3.46
C HIS A 83 8.03 7.54 -4.61
N VAL A 84 7.27 6.49 -4.32
CA VAL A 84 6.66 5.63 -5.36
C VAL A 84 5.68 6.42 -6.22
N LEU A 85 4.81 7.25 -5.62
CA LEU A 85 3.84 8.06 -6.36
C LEU A 85 4.52 9.08 -7.27
N LYS A 86 5.55 9.78 -6.78
CA LYS A 86 6.36 10.71 -7.57
C LYS A 86 7.02 10.01 -8.75
N LEU A 87 7.65 8.86 -8.50
CA LEU A 87 8.30 8.08 -9.55
C LEU A 87 7.29 7.60 -10.61
N CYS A 88 6.11 7.13 -10.19
CA CYS A 88 5.06 6.71 -11.12
C CYS A 88 4.53 7.89 -11.95
N HIS A 89 4.44 9.09 -11.36
CA HIS A 89 4.12 10.32 -12.09
C HIS A 89 5.15 10.58 -13.21
N GLU A 90 6.44 10.59 -12.86
CA GLU A 90 7.55 10.85 -13.79
C GLU A 90 7.62 9.79 -14.92
N LEU A 91 7.35 8.52 -14.58
CA LEU A 91 7.34 7.41 -15.54
C LEU A 91 6.00 7.25 -16.28
N GLN A 92 5.02 8.12 -16.02
CA GLN A 92 3.66 8.05 -16.56
C GLN A 92 3.01 6.67 -16.37
N LYS A 93 3.16 6.09 -15.18
CA LYS A 93 2.59 4.79 -14.81
C LYS A 93 1.29 4.97 -14.04
N PRO A 94 0.22 4.25 -14.40
CA PRO A 94 -0.97 4.24 -13.56
C PRO A 94 -0.65 3.57 -12.23
N VAL A 95 -1.27 4.09 -11.17
CA VAL A 95 -1.11 3.58 -9.80
C VAL A 95 -2.46 3.08 -9.28
N PHE A 96 -2.45 1.86 -8.74
CA PHE A 96 -3.54 1.34 -7.93
C PHE A 96 -3.13 1.43 -6.45
N PHE A 97 -3.88 2.21 -5.67
CA PHE A 97 -3.67 2.30 -4.22
C PHE A 97 -4.68 1.46 -3.45
N GLU A 98 -4.22 0.59 -2.57
CA GLU A 98 -5.07 -0.20 -1.67
C GLU A 98 -5.00 0.34 -0.22
N PRO A 99 -6.05 1.02 0.27
CA PRO A 99 -6.06 1.64 1.60
C PRO A 99 -5.67 0.73 2.76
N THR A 100 -6.01 -0.57 2.70
CA THR A 100 -5.79 -1.59 3.75
C THR A 100 -6.55 -1.37 5.05
N ASP A 101 -6.46 -0.16 5.62
CA ASP A 101 -7.26 0.25 6.77
C ASP A 101 -7.53 1.75 6.76
N ARG A 102 -8.61 2.13 7.44
CA ARG A 102 -9.08 3.51 7.59
C ARG A 102 -7.96 4.52 7.91
N ARG A 103 -7.00 4.18 8.79
CA ARG A 103 -5.93 5.12 9.20
C ARG A 103 -4.88 5.31 8.11
N LYS A 104 -4.72 4.32 7.23
CA LYS A 104 -3.76 4.34 6.13
C LYS A 104 -4.34 4.86 4.82
N ALA A 105 -5.67 4.87 4.70
CA ALA A 105 -6.37 5.37 3.52
C ALA A 105 -5.84 6.73 3.06
N ILE A 106 -5.55 7.62 3.99
CA ILE A 106 -5.17 9.01 3.71
C ILE A 106 -3.75 9.16 3.15
N LYS A 107 -2.92 8.11 3.22
CA LYS A 107 -1.48 8.19 2.90
C LYS A 107 -1.20 8.42 1.42
N ALA A 108 -2.15 8.07 0.56
CA ALA A 108 -2.06 8.33 -0.87
C ALA A 108 -2.61 9.71 -1.27
N ILE A 109 -3.26 10.45 -0.36
CA ILE A 109 -3.79 11.78 -0.65
C ILE A 109 -2.72 12.82 -0.35
N ASN A 110 -2.14 13.38 -1.40
CA ASN A 110 -1.25 14.53 -1.36
C ASN A 110 -1.44 15.37 -2.64
N GLU A 111 -0.85 16.56 -2.69
CA GLU A 111 -0.98 17.48 -3.84
C GLU A 111 -0.45 16.87 -5.16
N GLU A 112 0.45 15.90 -5.05
CA GLU A 112 1.10 15.18 -6.16
C GLU A 112 0.43 13.83 -6.46
N SER A 113 -0.78 13.58 -5.93
CA SER A 113 -1.37 12.23 -5.95
C SER A 113 -1.73 11.81 -7.37
N THR A 114 -1.01 10.79 -7.86
CA THR A 114 -1.21 10.16 -9.16
C THR A 114 -2.01 8.87 -9.11
N VAL A 115 -2.71 8.63 -8.00
CA VAL A 115 -3.53 7.43 -7.84
C VAL A 115 -4.60 7.38 -8.91
N THR A 116 -4.50 6.39 -9.80
CA THR A 116 -5.40 6.17 -10.92
C THR A 116 -6.61 5.33 -10.50
N PHE A 117 -6.36 4.33 -9.65
CA PHE A 117 -7.37 3.41 -9.15
C PHE A 117 -7.21 3.22 -7.64
N THR A 118 -8.32 2.95 -6.95
CA THR A 118 -8.31 2.63 -5.52
C THR A 118 -9.50 1.74 -5.19
N SER A 119 -9.39 0.90 -4.16
CA SER A 119 -10.48 0.03 -3.67
C SER A 119 -10.85 0.27 -2.20
N PRO A 120 -11.24 1.50 -1.83
CA PRO A 120 -11.66 1.78 -0.46
C PRO A 120 -13.01 1.10 -0.17
N ASN A 121 -13.17 0.60 1.05
CA ASN A 121 -14.49 0.41 1.61
C ASN A 121 -15.13 1.77 2.01
N LEU A 122 -16.39 1.75 2.43
CA LEU A 122 -17.12 2.98 2.78
C LEU A 122 -16.43 3.80 3.89
N LYS A 123 -15.80 3.15 4.88
CA LYS A 123 -15.14 3.84 6.00
C LYS A 123 -13.85 4.51 5.54
N GLU A 124 -13.07 3.85 4.69
CA GLU A 124 -11.85 4.42 4.09
C GLU A 124 -12.16 5.57 3.13
N LEU A 125 -13.19 5.42 2.28
CA LEU A 125 -13.63 6.46 1.37
C LEU A 125 -14.08 7.72 2.11
N ARG A 126 -14.75 7.56 3.26
CA ARG A 126 -15.13 8.71 4.10
C ARG A 126 -13.93 9.52 4.56
N GLU A 127 -12.81 8.89 4.91
CA GLU A 127 -11.59 9.62 5.28
C GLU A 127 -11.07 10.49 4.13
N TRP A 128 -11.16 9.98 2.89
CA TRP A 128 -10.77 10.73 1.70
C TRP A 128 -11.66 11.96 1.49
N LEU A 129 -12.98 11.76 1.52
CA LEU A 129 -13.93 12.84 1.32
C LEU A 129 -13.80 13.93 2.40
N THR A 130 -13.47 13.54 3.64
CA THR A 130 -13.21 14.49 4.72
C THR A 130 -11.94 15.30 4.46
N ILE A 131 -10.82 14.67 4.08
CA ILE A 131 -9.56 15.38 3.81
C ILE A 131 -9.68 16.31 2.61
N LEU A 132 -10.41 15.90 1.58
CA LEU A 132 -10.66 16.71 0.39
C LEU A 132 -11.73 17.80 0.60
N ASN A 133 -12.23 17.97 1.82
CA ASN A 133 -13.29 18.93 2.18
C ASN A 133 -14.58 18.77 1.36
N LEU A 134 -14.87 17.56 0.87
CA LEU A 134 -16.09 17.26 0.11
C LEU A 134 -17.28 16.96 1.04
N ILE A 135 -17.01 16.56 2.28
CA ILE A 135 -17.99 16.36 3.34
C ILE A 135 -17.48 16.92 4.68
N ARG A 136 -18.38 17.34 5.56
CA ARG A 136 -18.05 17.71 6.95
C ARG A 136 -18.02 16.46 7.84
N LYS A 137 -17.14 16.47 8.86
CA LYS A 137 -17.07 15.42 9.90
C LYS A 137 -18.35 15.33 10.72
#